data_AF-A0A3A4R8L6-F1
#
_entry.id   AF-A0A3A4R8L6-F1
#
_cell.length_a   1.000
_cell.length_b   1.000
_cell.length_c   1.000
_cell.angle_alpha   90.00
_cell.angle_beta   90.00
_cell.angle_gamma   90.00
#
_symmetry.space_group_name_H-M   'P 1'
#
loop_
_entity.id
_entity.type
_entity.pdbx_description
1 polymer ?
#
loop_
_entity_poly.entity_id
_entity_poly.type
_entity_poly.pdbx_seq_one_letter_code
_entity_poly.pdbx_strand_id
1 'polypeptide(L)'
;MTTDKVIVLINEFIDGELPKEKENVLFTELGINEIAREYFKKINSLKLVTMNQTETFPNELDKKILTKMQSVQSVPFISKIKSGAVSYISYALLLIALLTGYYIYEDANISKQQLELAKTRIEQQDNLLKVIFTNQLAPITVKPEYENEIIIEARM
;
A
#
# COMPACT_ATOMS: atom_id res chain seq x y z
N MET A 1 43.75 37.02 16.39
CA MET A 1 44.19 35.61 16.50
C MET A 1 45.74 35.53 16.48
N THR A 2 46.41 34.39 16.76
CA THR A 2 47.86 34.26 16.46
C THR A 2 48.06 34.01 14.96
N THR A 3 49.13 34.56 14.36
CA THR A 3 49.40 34.48 12.91
C THR A 3 49.38 33.05 12.38
N ASP A 4 49.91 32.08 13.14
CA ASP A 4 49.92 30.66 12.76
C ASP A 4 48.51 30.07 12.63
N LYS A 5 47.57 30.49 13.47
CA LYS A 5 46.18 30.03 13.39
C LYS A 5 45.45 30.61 12.18
N VAL A 6 45.80 31.83 11.77
CA VAL A 6 45.27 32.45 10.54
C VAL A 6 45.83 31.74 9.32
N ILE A 7 47.09 31.32 9.34
CA ILE A 7 47.70 30.51 8.26
C ILE A 7 46.97 29.17 8.08
N VAL A 8 46.63 28.48 9.16
CA VAL A 8 45.83 27.24 9.10
C VAL A 8 44.47 27.49 8.44
N LEU A 9 43.76 28.54 8.85
CA LEU A 9 42.49 28.93 8.24
C LEU A 9 42.62 29.30 6.75
N ILE A 10 43.72 29.93 6.35
CA ILE A 10 44.02 30.23 4.94
C ILE A 10 44.17 28.95 4.13
N ASN A 11 44.86 27.94 4.66
CA ASN A 11 45.04 26.66 3.96
C ASN A 11 43.72 25.91 3.84
N GLU A 12 42.95 25.80 4.94
CA GLU A 12 41.60 25.21 4.92
C GLU A 12 40.67 25.91 3.90
N PHE A 13 40.78 27.24 3.77
CA PHE A 13 40.00 28.00 2.79
C PHE A 13 40.43 27.71 1.34
N ILE A 14 41.74 27.59 1.09
CA ILE A 14 42.28 27.35 -0.25
C ILE A 14 41.91 25.95 -0.76
N ASP A 15 41.90 24.96 0.13
CA ASP A 15 41.52 23.57 -0.16
C ASP A 15 40.00 23.36 -0.18
N GLY A 16 39.22 24.34 0.28
CA GLY A 16 37.75 24.30 0.30
C GLY A 16 37.16 23.52 1.48
N GLU A 17 37.97 23.24 2.50
CA GLU A 17 37.57 22.54 3.73
C GLU A 17 37.09 23.49 4.83
N LEU A 18 37.26 24.81 4.65
CA LEU A 18 36.83 25.80 5.63
C LEU A 18 35.28 25.89 5.69
N PRO A 19 34.67 25.73 6.89
CA PRO A 19 33.24 25.96 7.05
C PRO A 19 32.88 27.41 6.77
N LYS A 20 31.78 27.64 6.04
CA LYS A 20 31.30 28.99 5.64
C LYS A 20 31.19 29.99 6.80
N GLU A 21 30.84 29.50 7.98
CA GLU A 21 30.73 30.31 9.21
C GLU A 21 32.06 30.97 9.62
N LYS A 22 33.19 30.33 9.29
CA LYS A 22 34.54 30.80 9.64
C LYS A 22 35.18 31.66 8.55
N GLU A 23 34.60 31.74 7.36
CA GLU A 23 35.11 32.58 6.26
C GLU A 23 35.08 34.07 6.64
N ASN A 24 33.97 34.53 7.25
CA ASN A 24 33.85 35.92 7.71
C ASN A 24 34.95 36.29 8.73
N VAL A 25 35.30 35.35 9.61
CA VAL A 25 36.36 35.53 10.61
C VAL A 25 37.73 35.59 9.93
N LEU A 26 37.98 34.74 8.94
CA LEU A 26 39.21 34.75 8.16
C LEU A 26 39.40 36.09 7.43
N PHE A 27 38.37 36.60 6.74
CA PHE A 27 38.47 37.88 6.03
C PHE A 27 38.65 39.08 6.97
N THR A 28 38.06 39.02 8.16
CA THR A 28 38.26 40.03 9.20
C THR A 28 39.72 40.02 9.69
N GLU A 29 40.28 38.85 9.97
CA GLU A 29 41.67 38.72 10.45
C GLU A 29 42.70 39.05 9.35
N LEU A 30 42.42 38.74 8.07
CA LEU A 30 43.22 39.18 6.92
C LEU A 30 43.22 40.71 6.76
N GLY A 31 42.15 41.38 7.20
CA GLY A 31 42.04 42.84 7.28
C GLY A 31 42.97 43.46 8.32
N ILE A 32 43.28 42.73 9.38
CA ILE A 32 44.04 43.20 10.55
C ILE A 32 45.53 42.81 10.45
N ASN A 33 45.84 41.62 9.94
CA ASN A 33 47.21 41.08 9.91
C ASN A 33 47.83 41.12 8.51
N GLU A 34 48.83 41.98 8.33
CA GLU A 34 49.54 42.17 7.06
C GLU A 34 50.35 40.93 6.62
N ILE A 35 50.96 40.20 7.56
CA ILE A 35 51.76 39.01 7.27
C ILE A 35 50.86 37.89 6.72
N ALA A 36 49.72 37.68 7.36
CA ALA A 36 48.72 36.69 6.90
C ALA A 36 48.16 37.07 5.52
N ARG A 37 47.98 38.37 5.25
CA ARG A 37 47.53 38.86 3.94
C ARG A 37 48.53 38.60 2.83
N GLU A 38 49.81 38.85 3.07
CA GLU A 38 50.87 38.56 2.10
C GLU A 38 50.99 37.05 1.84
N TYR A 39 50.83 36.22 2.87
CA TYR A 39 50.77 34.77 2.73
C TYR A 39 49.59 34.32 1.85
N PHE A 40 48.39 34.85 2.13
CA PHE A 40 47.18 34.58 1.33
C PHE A 40 47.36 34.95 -0.15
N LYS A 41 47.93 36.12 -0.44
CA LYS A 41 48.21 36.55 -1.83
C LYS A 41 49.14 35.58 -2.55
N LYS A 42 50.23 35.15 -1.89
CA LYS A 42 51.20 34.20 -2.49
C LYS A 42 50.55 32.87 -2.82
N ILE A 43 49.79 32.29 -1.89
CA ILE A 43 49.12 31.01 -2.14
C ILE A 43 48.04 31.14 -3.22
N ASN A 44 47.25 32.21 -3.19
CA ASN A 44 46.23 32.43 -4.22
C ASN A 44 46.87 32.59 -5.62
N SER A 45 48.02 33.26 -5.72
CA SER A 45 48.76 33.36 -6.97
C SER A 45 49.27 32.00 -7.48
N LEU A 46 49.74 31.13 -6.57
CA LEU A 46 50.15 29.77 -6.91
C LEU A 46 48.97 28.95 -7.41
N LYS A 47 47.82 29.02 -6.74
CA LYS A 47 46.57 28.35 -7.15
C LYS A 47 46.16 28.74 -8.57
N LEU A 48 46.23 30.03 -8.90
CA LEU A 48 45.93 30.54 -10.24
C LEU A 48 46.91 30.02 -11.30
N VAL A 49 48.21 30.00 -11.00
CA VAL A 49 49.22 29.46 -11.92
C VAL A 49 49.00 27.96 -12.12
N THR A 50 48.73 27.19 -11.06
CA THR A 50 48.44 25.76 -11.19
C THR A 50 47.15 25.50 -11.94
N MET A 51 46.11 26.33 -11.77
CA MET A 51 44.85 26.22 -12.52
C MET A 51 45.04 26.50 -14.03
N ASN A 52 45.95 27.42 -14.37
CA ASN A 52 46.30 27.71 -15.76
C ASN A 52 47.23 26.66 -16.38
N GLN A 53 47.93 25.88 -15.54
CA GLN A 53 48.79 24.77 -15.95
C GLN A 53 48.07 23.42 -15.98
N THR A 54 46.93 23.28 -15.30
CA THR A 54 46.07 22.12 -15.46
C THR A 54 45.63 22.05 -16.92
N GLU A 55 46.09 21.01 -17.60
CA GLU A 55 45.81 20.76 -19.00
C GLU A 55 44.31 20.86 -19.28
N THR A 56 43.99 21.50 -20.40
CA THR A 56 42.64 21.45 -20.98
C THR A 56 42.20 20.00 -21.02
N PHE A 57 41.13 19.67 -20.30
CA PHE A 57 40.55 18.34 -20.33
C PHE A 57 40.38 17.90 -21.79
N PRO A 58 40.73 16.65 -22.14
CA PRO A 58 40.62 16.21 -23.53
C PRO A 58 39.17 16.37 -23.97
N ASN A 59 38.93 16.97 -25.14
CA ASN A 59 37.58 17.19 -25.69
C ASN A 59 36.73 15.90 -25.77
N GLU A 60 37.39 14.74 -25.79
CA GLU A 60 36.75 13.43 -25.73
C GLU A 60 36.13 13.10 -24.36
N LEU A 61 36.59 13.73 -23.28
CA LEU A 61 36.06 13.55 -21.93
C LEU A 61 34.62 14.05 -21.85
N ASP A 62 34.33 15.23 -22.40
CA ASP A 62 32.98 15.78 -22.46
C ASP A 62 32.05 14.86 -23.24
N LYS A 63 32.52 14.35 -24.40
CA LYS A 63 31.78 13.38 -25.20
C LYS A 63 31.53 12.09 -24.41
N LYS A 64 32.52 11.59 -23.67
CA LYS A 64 32.41 10.37 -22.84
C LYS A 64 31.48 10.58 -21.66
N ILE A 65 31.50 11.75 -21.02
CA ILE A 65 30.61 12.13 -19.93
C ILE A 65 29.16 12.27 -20.44
N LEU A 66 28.94 12.97 -21.55
CA LEU A 66 27.63 13.11 -22.19
C LEU A 66 27.05 11.75 -22.60
N THR A 67 27.85 10.91 -23.23
CA THR A 67 27.42 9.56 -23.64
C THR A 67 27.09 8.68 -22.42
N LYS A 68 27.88 8.80 -21.35
CA LYS A 68 27.68 8.03 -20.12
C LYS A 68 26.51 8.55 -19.27
N MET A 69 26.19 9.83 -19.32
CA MET A 69 24.95 10.37 -18.73
C MET A 69 23.72 9.94 -19.53
N GLN A 70 23.80 9.95 -20.86
CA GLN A 70 22.68 9.57 -21.72
C GLN A 70 22.34 8.07 -21.62
N SER A 71 23.33 7.21 -21.34
CA SER A 71 23.10 5.76 -21.21
C SER A 71 22.44 5.34 -19.88
N VAL A 72 22.39 6.22 -18.88
CA VAL A 72 21.75 5.94 -17.57
C VAL A 72 20.21 5.95 -17.66
N GLN A 73 19.64 6.37 -18.79
CA GLN A 73 18.19 6.43 -18.98
C GLN A 73 17.66 5.54 -20.10
N SER A 74 18.31 4.39 -20.34
CA SER A 74 17.63 3.29 -21.03
C SER A 74 16.79 2.51 -20.02
N VAL A 75 15.66 3.09 -19.62
CA VAL A 75 14.62 2.32 -18.92
C VAL A 75 14.27 1.16 -19.85
N PRO A 76 14.42 -0.11 -19.43
CA PRO A 76 14.22 -1.22 -20.33
C PRO A 76 12.79 -1.15 -20.86
N PHE A 77 12.62 -1.39 -22.16
CA PHE A 77 11.34 -1.43 -22.89
C PHE A 77 10.25 -2.26 -22.15
N ILE A 78 10.68 -3.18 -21.29
CA ILE A 78 9.89 -4.02 -20.39
C ILE A 78 9.06 -3.20 -19.37
N SER A 79 9.51 -2.02 -18.95
CA SER A 79 8.79 -1.17 -17.96
C SER A 79 7.53 -0.52 -18.54
N LYS A 80 7.53 -0.15 -19.83
CA LYS A 80 6.35 0.44 -20.49
C LYS A 80 5.25 -0.58 -20.75
N ILE A 81 5.61 -1.83 -21.05
CA ILE A 81 4.64 -2.92 -21.24
C ILE A 81 3.97 -3.30 -19.90
N LYS A 82 4.72 -3.26 -18.78
CA LYS A 82 4.17 -3.54 -17.45
C LYS A 82 3.12 -2.51 -17.00
N SER A 83 3.28 -1.22 -17.30
CA SER A 83 2.31 -0.21 -16.83
C SER A 83 0.93 -0.31 -17.51
N GLY A 84 0.90 -0.57 -18.81
CA GLY A 84 -0.35 -0.69 -19.56
C GLY A 84 -1.03 -2.04 -19.32
N ALA A 85 -0.29 -3.14 -19.43
CA ALA A 85 -0.84 -4.49 -19.29
C ALA A 85 -1.40 -4.76 -17.89
N VAL A 86 -0.75 -4.27 -16.83
CA VAL A 86 -1.25 -4.41 -15.45
C VAL A 86 -2.57 -3.67 -15.26
N SER A 87 -2.74 -2.51 -15.90
CA SER A 87 -4.00 -1.77 -15.86
C SER A 87 -5.12 -2.55 -16.54
N TYR A 88 -4.89 -3.10 -17.74
CA TYR A 88 -5.87 -3.92 -18.45
C TYR A 88 -6.25 -5.20 -17.68
N ILE A 89 -5.28 -5.87 -17.05
CA ILE A 89 -5.53 -7.07 -16.23
C ILE A 89 -6.37 -6.71 -15.00
N SER A 90 -6.11 -5.57 -14.36
CA SER A 90 -6.89 -5.08 -13.21
C SER A 90 -8.35 -4.83 -13.59
N TYR A 91 -8.60 -4.18 -14.73
CA TYR A 91 -9.96 -3.96 -15.23
C TYR A 91 -10.67 -5.27 -15.58
N ALA A 92 -9.98 -6.24 -16.18
CA ALA A 92 -10.55 -7.55 -16.49
C ALA A 92 -10.93 -8.32 -15.21
N LEU A 93 -10.07 -8.29 -14.18
CA LEU A 93 -10.34 -8.89 -12.87
C LEU A 93 -11.55 -8.26 -12.18
N LEU A 94 -11.67 -6.93 -12.25
CA LEU A 94 -12.82 -6.21 -11.69
C LEU A 94 -14.13 -6.63 -12.37
N LEU A 95 -14.11 -6.79 -13.70
CA LEU A 95 -15.27 -7.20 -14.48
C LEU A 95 -15.70 -8.63 -14.14
N ILE A 96 -14.74 -9.54 -13.99
CA ILE A 96 -14.99 -10.92 -13.56
C ILE A 96 -15.56 -10.93 -12.12
N ALA A 97 -14.96 -10.18 -11.20
CA ALA A 97 -15.42 -10.08 -9.82
C ALA A 97 -16.83 -9.49 -9.71
N LEU A 98 -17.18 -8.53 -10.57
CA LEU A 98 -18.52 -7.96 -10.63
C LEU A 98 -19.55 -9.00 -11.09
N LEU A 99 -19.23 -9.77 -12.14
CA LEU A 99 -20.11 -10.81 -12.67
C LEU A 99 -20.31 -11.95 -11.66
N THR A 100 -19.24 -12.43 -11.04
CA THR A 100 -19.33 -13.49 -10.02
C THR A 100 -20.05 -13.00 -8.77
N GLY A 101 -19.80 -11.75 -8.35
CA GLY A 101 -20.51 -11.11 -7.24
C GLY A 101 -22.01 -11.00 -7.49
N TYR A 102 -22.42 -10.58 -8.70
CA TYR A 102 -23.83 -10.51 -9.08
C TYR A 102 -24.49 -11.90 -9.05
N TYR A 103 -23.83 -12.91 -9.61
CA TYR A 103 -24.35 -14.28 -9.62
C TYR A 103 -24.56 -14.84 -8.20
N ILE A 104 -23.57 -14.65 -7.31
CA ILE A 104 -23.66 -15.09 -5.92
C ILE A 104 -24.78 -14.33 -5.19
N TYR A 105 -24.94 -13.03 -5.47
CA TYR A 105 -26.00 -12.22 -4.86
C TYR A 105 -27.40 -12.72 -5.26
N GLU A 106 -27.62 -13.04 -6.53
CA GLU A 106 -28.88 -13.63 -7.01
C GLU A 106 -29.17 -14.97 -6.33
N ASP A 107 -28.20 -15.88 -6.29
CA ASP A 107 -28.37 -17.19 -5.65
C ASP A 107 -28.69 -17.07 -4.15
N ALA A 108 -28.00 -16.15 -3.46
CA ALA A 108 -28.28 -15.83 -2.07
C ALA A 108 -29.69 -15.23 -1.86
N ASN A 109 -30.14 -14.38 -2.78
CA ASN A 109 -31.47 -13.77 -2.71
C ASN A 109 -32.58 -14.80 -2.95
N ILE A 110 -32.41 -15.68 -3.95
CA ILE A 110 -33.32 -16.79 -4.23
C ILE A 110 -33.38 -17.73 -3.01
N SER A 111 -32.23 -18.07 -2.44
CA SER A 111 -32.15 -18.91 -1.23
C SER A 111 -32.88 -18.28 -0.04
N LYS A 112 -32.74 -16.97 0.17
CA LYS A 112 -33.49 -16.23 1.20
C LYS A 112 -35.00 -16.29 0.96
N GLN A 113 -35.44 -16.08 -0.28
CA GLN A 113 -36.87 -16.15 -0.62
C GLN A 113 -37.44 -17.55 -0.35
N GLN A 114 -36.72 -18.61 -0.72
CA GLN A 114 -37.13 -19.98 -0.43
C GLN A 114 -37.21 -20.25 1.07
N LEU A 115 -36.27 -19.70 1.86
CA LEU A 115 -36.27 -19.85 3.32
C LEU A 115 -37.45 -19.12 3.98
N GLU A 116 -37.78 -17.91 3.55
CA GLU A 116 -38.96 -17.18 4.03
C GLU A 116 -40.27 -17.89 3.66
N LEU A 117 -40.35 -18.46 2.45
CA LEU A 117 -41.50 -19.29 2.04
C LEU A 117 -41.61 -20.56 2.89
N ALA A 118 -40.49 -21.23 3.17
CA ALA A 118 -40.47 -22.42 4.05
C ALA A 118 -40.91 -22.07 5.47
N LYS A 119 -40.41 -20.95 6.02
CA LYS A 119 -40.81 -20.44 7.34
C LYS A 119 -42.30 -20.15 7.40
N THR A 120 -42.84 -19.48 6.39
CA THR A 120 -44.28 -19.17 6.30
C THR A 120 -45.13 -20.45 6.26
N ARG A 121 -44.70 -21.47 5.51
CA ARG A 121 -45.40 -22.77 5.47
C ARG A 121 -45.36 -23.50 6.80
N ILE A 122 -44.23 -23.46 7.51
CA ILE A 122 -44.09 -24.06 8.85
C ILE A 122 -45.05 -23.36 9.83
N GLU A 123 -45.12 -22.04 9.79
CA GLU A 123 -46.03 -21.27 10.64
C GLU A 123 -47.51 -21.59 10.36
N GLN A 124 -47.87 -21.73 9.08
CA GLN A 124 -49.21 -22.18 8.69
C GLN A 124 -49.52 -23.59 9.19
N GLN A 125 -48.57 -24.52 9.10
CA GLN A 125 -48.74 -25.88 9.63
C GLN A 125 -48.89 -25.88 11.15
N ASP A 126 -48.10 -25.09 11.88
CA ASP A 126 -48.20 -24.95 13.33
C ASP A 126 -49.57 -24.39 13.75
N ASN A 127 -50.07 -23.38 13.03
CA ASN A 127 -51.41 -22.84 13.26
C ASN A 127 -52.52 -23.86 12.97
N LEU A 128 -52.40 -24.63 11.89
CA LEU A 128 -53.35 -25.71 11.59
C LEU A 128 -53.32 -26.79 12.67
N LEU A 129 -52.14 -27.21 13.12
CA LEU A 129 -52.02 -28.17 14.23
C LEU A 129 -52.68 -27.62 15.49
N LYS A 130 -52.42 -26.36 15.85
CA LYS A 130 -53.08 -25.71 17.00
C LYS A 130 -54.60 -25.74 16.87
N VAL A 131 -55.17 -25.44 15.70
CA VAL A 131 -56.63 -25.50 15.48
C VAL A 131 -57.14 -26.93 15.59
N ILE A 132 -56.47 -27.90 14.97
CA ILE A 132 -56.85 -29.32 15.02
C ILE A 132 -56.82 -29.82 16.47
N PHE A 133 -55.72 -29.61 17.19
CA PHE A 133 -55.60 -30.03 18.59
C PHE A 133 -56.60 -29.29 19.48
N THR A 134 -56.79 -27.98 19.32
CA THR A 134 -57.73 -27.22 20.18
C THR A 134 -59.19 -27.61 19.92
N ASN A 135 -59.54 -27.99 18.69
CA ASN A 135 -60.92 -28.26 18.29
C ASN A 135 -61.31 -29.76 18.37
N GLN A 136 -60.33 -30.68 18.39
CA GLN A 136 -60.57 -32.14 18.45
C GLN A 136 -60.51 -32.75 19.85
N LEU A 137 -60.25 -31.96 20.90
CA LEU A 137 -60.22 -32.45 22.29
C LEU A 137 -61.59 -32.47 22.99
N ALA A 138 -62.71 -32.50 22.26
CA ALA A 138 -63.99 -32.87 22.86
C ALA A 138 -64.02 -34.41 23.03
N PRO A 139 -63.97 -34.97 24.26
CA PRO A 139 -64.04 -36.40 24.45
C PRO A 139 -65.44 -36.89 24.07
N ILE A 140 -65.56 -37.51 22.89
CA ILE A 140 -66.76 -38.26 22.51
C ILE A 140 -66.79 -39.51 23.39
N THR A 141 -67.58 -39.46 24.45
CA THR A 141 -67.91 -40.64 25.25
C THR A 141 -68.97 -41.44 24.50
N VAL A 142 -68.52 -42.44 23.76
CA VAL A 142 -69.42 -43.42 23.14
C VAL A 142 -69.90 -44.35 24.26
N LYS A 143 -71.17 -44.22 24.67
CA LYS A 143 -71.83 -45.22 25.52
C LYS A 143 -72.26 -46.37 24.60
N PRO A 144 -71.81 -47.62 24.83
CA PRO A 144 -72.31 -48.75 24.05
C PRO A 144 -73.79 -49.01 24.38
N GLU A 145 -74.60 -49.26 23.35
CA GLU A 145 -76.07 -49.38 23.41
C GLU A 145 -76.59 -50.82 23.59
N TYR A 146 -75.71 -51.83 23.77
CA TYR A 146 -76.16 -53.22 23.91
C TYR A 146 -75.51 -53.95 25.08
N GLU A 147 -76.33 -54.25 26.10
CA GLU A 147 -76.16 -55.39 27.00
C GLU A 147 -76.36 -56.66 26.16
N ASN A 148 -75.28 -57.35 25.80
CA ASN A 148 -75.40 -58.74 25.35
C ASN A 148 -74.52 -59.60 26.24
N GLU A 149 -75.19 -60.39 27.07
CA GLU A 149 -74.62 -61.39 27.97
C GLU A 149 -73.93 -62.47 27.12
N ILE A 150 -72.61 -62.61 27.26
CA ILE A 150 -71.85 -63.65 26.56
C ILE A 150 -72.01 -64.95 27.36
N ILE A 151 -72.91 -65.83 26.92
CA ILE A 151 -73.00 -67.20 27.45
C ILE A 151 -71.89 -68.03 26.83
N ILE A 152 -70.96 -68.50 27.65
CA ILE A 152 -69.88 -69.41 27.24
C ILE A 152 -70.37 -70.84 27.49
N GLU A 153 -70.70 -71.59 26.44
CA GLU A 153 -70.87 -73.04 26.53
C GLU A 153 -69.52 -73.75 26.31
N ALA A 154 -69.08 -74.52 27.30
CA ALA A 154 -67.93 -75.42 27.16
C ALA A 154 -68.37 -76.69 26.43
N ARG A 155 -67.76 -76.96 25.27
CA ARG A 155 -67.88 -78.26 24.59
C ARG A 155 -67.14 -79.34 25.39
N MET A 156 -67.86 -80.39 25.80
CA MET A 156 -67.27 -81.71 26.06
C MET A 156 -67.15 -82.48 24.74
#